data_AF-A0A9E0YLG2-F1
#
_entry.id   AF-A0A9E0YLG2-F1
#
_cell.length_a   1.000
_cell.length_b   1.000
_cell.length_c   1.000
_cell.angle_alpha   90.00
_cell.angle_beta   90.00
_cell.angle_gamma   90.00
#
_symmetry.space_group_name_H-M   'P 1'
#
loop_
_entity.id
_entity.type
_entity.pdbx_description
1 polymer ?
#
loop_
_entity_poly.entity_id
_entity_poly.type
_entity_poly.pdbx_seq_one_letter_code
_entity_poly.pdbx_strand_id
1 'polypeptide(L)'
;MKKTEKSFKRLAEHLSSEGITEILNRLDEVFGTKKELAEKIGCSYPTVKKWAQGRNPGMKYLPKIISVAFDYAPEVRKIVALELFKFRDLGKKLGVVKNFKSATAQYLSELDRESVKILWYLEKKRFAHINDLANYLNAKSHSEILNKIEEVINSKSRDFFGKPTMEFRTSALDQQTGETVTFSWWLTRTGMEILKPGTEKDRVEVFEGEGEVSFLYSTVESGFSQPSTEVSYNHGILSVKVMSEKKELSGLKEG
;
A
#
# COMPACT_ATOMS: atom_id res chain seq x y z
N MET A 1 -22.91 -0.04 -21.78
CA MET A 1 -22.08 -1.25 -22.01
C MET A 1 -20.79 -0.98 -22.80
N LYS A 2 -20.82 -0.55 -24.08
CA LYS A 2 -19.59 -0.37 -24.90
C LYS A 2 -18.53 0.57 -24.31
N LYS A 3 -18.94 1.60 -23.57
CA LYS A 3 -18.02 2.58 -22.93
C LYS A 3 -17.24 1.97 -21.76
N THR A 4 -17.88 1.09 -20.99
CA THR A 4 -17.30 0.40 -19.81
C THR A 4 -16.29 -0.67 -20.22
N GLU A 5 -16.61 -1.43 -21.27
CA GLU A 5 -15.71 -2.45 -21.82
C GLU A 5 -14.42 -1.85 -22.40
N LYS A 6 -14.53 -0.71 -23.09
CA LYS A 6 -13.37 0.05 -23.57
C LYS A 6 -12.49 0.55 -22.41
N SER A 7 -13.09 0.93 -21.29
CA SER A 7 -12.35 1.34 -20.08
C SER A 7 -11.61 0.17 -19.44
N PHE A 8 -12.25 -1.01 -19.30
CA PHE A 8 -11.57 -2.20 -18.78
C PHE A 8 -10.44 -2.69 -19.67
N LYS A 9 -10.58 -2.56 -20.99
CA LYS A 9 -9.50 -2.84 -21.92
C LYS A 9 -8.28 -1.96 -21.68
N ARG A 10 -8.49 -0.65 -21.52
CA ARG A 10 -7.41 0.29 -21.17
C ARG A 10 -6.80 -0.02 -19.80
N LEU A 11 -7.61 -0.38 -18.81
CA LEU A 11 -7.09 -0.77 -17.49
C LEU A 11 -6.19 -2.00 -17.58
N ALA A 12 -6.61 -3.02 -18.33
CA ALA A 12 -5.84 -4.25 -18.51
C ALA A 12 -4.45 -4.01 -19.13
N GLU A 13 -4.28 -2.99 -19.97
CA GLU A 13 -2.98 -2.62 -20.57
C GLU A 13 -1.97 -2.10 -19.53
N HIS A 14 -2.42 -1.71 -18.33
CA HIS A 14 -1.61 -1.06 -17.30
C HIS A 14 -1.49 -1.89 -16.02
N LEU A 15 -1.95 -3.16 -16.02
CA LEU A 15 -1.77 -4.03 -14.85
C LEU A 15 -0.48 -4.84 -14.98
N SER A 16 0.34 -4.87 -13.93
CA SER A 16 1.46 -5.79 -13.85
C SER A 16 1.00 -7.25 -13.74
N SER A 17 1.91 -8.19 -14.01
CA SER A 17 1.68 -9.62 -13.77
C SER A 17 1.34 -9.94 -12.32
N GLU A 18 1.93 -9.21 -11.37
CA GLU A 18 1.67 -9.34 -9.94
C GLU A 18 0.25 -8.86 -9.61
N GLY A 19 -0.13 -7.67 -10.10
CA GLY A 19 -1.49 -7.14 -9.94
C GLY A 19 -2.55 -8.07 -10.53
N ILE A 20 -2.29 -8.66 -11.71
CA ILE A 20 -3.17 -9.65 -12.32
C ILE A 20 -3.30 -10.92 -11.46
N THR A 21 -2.18 -11.40 -10.90
CA THR A 21 -2.17 -12.59 -10.03
C THR A 21 -2.98 -12.34 -8.77
N GLU A 22 -2.79 -11.18 -8.13
CA GLU A 22 -3.53 -10.82 -6.93
C GLU A 22 -5.04 -10.69 -7.20
N ILE A 23 -5.44 -10.11 -8.34
CA ILE A 23 -6.86 -10.06 -8.74
C ILE A 23 -7.46 -11.46 -8.89
N LEU A 24 -6.71 -12.39 -9.49
CA LEU A 24 -7.17 -13.77 -9.65
C LEU A 24 -7.29 -14.50 -8.31
N ASN A 25 -6.35 -14.28 -7.39
CA ASN A 25 -6.43 -14.83 -6.03
C ASN A 25 -7.68 -14.35 -5.29
N ARG A 26 -8.02 -13.06 -5.39
CA ARG A 26 -9.26 -12.52 -4.78
C ARG A 26 -10.52 -13.10 -5.40
N LEU A 27 -10.52 -13.27 -6.72
CA LEU A 27 -11.62 -13.96 -7.38
C LEU A 27 -11.74 -15.43 -6.92
N ASP A 28 -10.63 -16.12 -6.66
CA ASP A 28 -10.67 -17.49 -6.14
C ASP A 28 -11.21 -17.58 -4.71
N GLU A 29 -10.98 -16.55 -3.88
CA GLU A 29 -11.57 -16.47 -2.54
C GLU A 29 -13.09 -16.27 -2.60
N VAL A 30 -13.56 -15.49 -3.59
CA VAL A 30 -15.00 -15.21 -3.78
C VAL A 30 -15.74 -16.36 -4.44
N PHE A 31 -15.11 -17.01 -5.42
CA PHE A 31 -15.72 -18.11 -6.17
C PHE A 31 -15.23 -19.45 -5.62
N GLY A 32 -16.13 -20.18 -4.96
CA GLY A 32 -15.82 -21.45 -4.30
C GLY A 32 -15.28 -22.53 -5.25
N THR A 33 -15.50 -22.40 -6.56
CA THR A 33 -14.86 -23.26 -7.57
C THR A 33 -14.34 -22.49 -8.79
N LYS A 34 -13.25 -22.98 -9.37
CA LYS A 34 -12.71 -22.48 -10.66
C LYS A 34 -13.70 -22.64 -11.82
N LYS A 35 -14.67 -23.55 -11.69
CA LYS A 35 -15.70 -23.78 -12.71
C LYS A 35 -16.71 -22.63 -12.73
N GLU A 36 -17.14 -22.17 -11.55
CA GLU A 36 -17.98 -20.98 -11.40
C GLU A 36 -17.29 -19.73 -11.95
N LEU A 37 -16.01 -19.55 -11.60
CA LEU A 37 -15.22 -18.43 -12.12
C LEU A 37 -15.12 -18.46 -13.65
N ALA A 38 -14.89 -19.65 -14.24
CA ALA A 38 -14.83 -19.82 -15.69
C ALA A 38 -16.15 -19.45 -16.37
N GLU A 39 -17.28 -19.84 -15.79
CA GLU A 39 -18.62 -19.51 -16.29
C GLU A 39 -18.87 -18.01 -16.28
N LYS A 40 -18.55 -17.31 -15.18
CA LYS A 40 -18.72 -15.86 -15.06
C LYS A 40 -17.86 -15.08 -16.04
N ILE A 41 -16.64 -15.56 -16.30
CA ILE A 41 -15.71 -14.96 -17.27
C ILE A 41 -16.11 -15.32 -18.72
N GLY A 42 -16.84 -16.42 -18.93
CA GLY A 42 -17.20 -16.92 -20.25
C GLY A 42 -16.05 -17.65 -20.93
N CYS A 43 -15.25 -18.42 -20.17
CA CYS A 43 -14.17 -19.24 -20.68
C CYS A 43 -14.24 -20.69 -20.15
N SER A 44 -13.32 -21.55 -20.59
CA SER A 44 -13.30 -22.95 -20.15
C SER A 44 -12.60 -23.12 -18.79
N TYR A 45 -13.06 -24.06 -17.97
CA TYR A 45 -12.40 -24.44 -16.71
C TYR A 45 -10.89 -24.72 -16.87
N PRO A 46 -10.42 -25.48 -17.89
CA PRO A 46 -8.98 -25.67 -18.11
C PRO A 46 -8.21 -24.38 -18.37
N THR A 47 -8.87 -23.35 -18.92
CA THR A 47 -8.28 -22.02 -19.11
C THR A 47 -8.02 -21.34 -17.77
N VAL A 48 -8.98 -21.33 -16.86
CA VAL A 48 -8.82 -20.75 -15.52
C VAL A 48 -7.80 -21.53 -14.70
N LYS A 49 -7.79 -22.86 -14.80
CA LYS A 49 -6.80 -23.72 -14.12
C LYS A 49 -5.36 -23.36 -14.52
N LYS A 50 -5.13 -23.03 -15.79
CA LYS A 50 -3.81 -22.57 -16.28
C LYS A 50 -3.40 -21.24 -15.65
N TRP A 51 -4.34 -20.33 -15.40
CA TRP A 51 -4.05 -19.04 -14.76
C TRP A 51 -3.68 -19.20 -13.29
N ALA A 52 -4.36 -20.11 -12.58
CA ALA A 52 -4.00 -20.48 -11.22
C ALA A 52 -2.58 -21.10 -11.11
N GLN A 53 -2.05 -21.62 -12.21
CA GLN A 53 -0.69 -22.14 -12.33
C GLN A 53 0.31 -21.07 -12.79
N GLY A 54 -0.08 -19.78 -12.78
CA GLY A 54 0.78 -18.67 -13.14
C GLY A 54 0.80 -18.31 -14.62
N ARG A 55 -0.01 -18.93 -15.50
CA ARG A 55 -0.10 -18.45 -16.88
C ARG A 55 -0.85 -17.13 -16.95
N ASN A 56 -0.28 -16.17 -17.67
CA ASN A 56 -0.95 -14.90 -17.94
C ASN A 56 -2.25 -15.13 -18.75
N PRO A 57 -3.40 -14.59 -18.31
CA PRO A 57 -4.66 -14.65 -19.04
C PRO A 57 -4.64 -13.97 -20.41
N GLY A 58 -3.76 -12.98 -20.59
CA GLY A 58 -3.65 -12.20 -21.81
C GLY A 58 -4.81 -11.22 -22.02
N MET A 59 -4.60 -10.29 -22.94
CA MET A 59 -5.53 -9.17 -23.21
C MET A 59 -6.91 -9.62 -23.72
N LYS A 60 -7.05 -10.88 -24.15
CA LYS A 60 -8.35 -11.45 -24.52
C LYS A 60 -9.30 -11.56 -23.32
N TYR A 61 -8.79 -11.95 -22.15
CA TYR A 61 -9.62 -12.27 -20.98
C TYR A 61 -9.51 -11.25 -19.85
N LEU A 62 -8.40 -10.52 -19.76
CA LEU A 62 -8.18 -9.51 -18.71
C LEU A 62 -9.31 -8.48 -18.56
N PRO A 63 -9.87 -7.88 -19.63
CA PRO A 63 -10.96 -6.91 -19.45
C PRO A 63 -12.20 -7.52 -18.79
N LYS A 64 -12.49 -8.79 -19.09
CA LYS A 64 -13.62 -9.51 -18.52
C LYS A 64 -13.35 -9.98 -17.09
N ILE A 65 -12.12 -10.39 -16.80
CA ILE A 65 -11.65 -10.69 -15.43
C ILE A 65 -11.80 -9.46 -14.54
N ILE A 66 -11.33 -8.29 -14.98
CA ILE A 66 -11.45 -7.04 -14.21
C ILE A 66 -12.92 -6.66 -14.01
N SER A 67 -13.76 -6.81 -15.04
CA SER A 67 -15.20 -6.56 -14.93
C SER A 67 -15.84 -7.44 -13.86
N VAL A 68 -15.60 -8.76 -13.89
CA VAL A 68 -16.12 -9.70 -12.89
C VAL A 68 -15.56 -9.36 -11.51
N ALA A 69 -14.28 -9.03 -11.41
CA ALA A 69 -13.70 -8.62 -10.14
C ALA A 69 -14.34 -7.35 -9.57
N PHE A 70 -14.66 -6.37 -10.40
CA PHE A 70 -15.29 -5.12 -9.94
C PHE A 70 -16.74 -5.31 -9.45
N ASP A 71 -17.40 -6.36 -9.93
CA ASP A 71 -18.77 -6.72 -9.57
C ASP A 71 -18.84 -7.58 -8.30
N TYR A 72 -17.84 -8.44 -8.07
CA TYR A 72 -17.89 -9.47 -7.01
C TYR A 72 -16.80 -9.35 -5.94
N ALA A 73 -15.74 -8.57 -6.18
CA ALA A 73 -14.56 -8.41 -5.33
C ALA A 73 -14.21 -6.91 -5.18
N PRO A 74 -14.95 -6.13 -4.37
CA PRO A 74 -14.80 -4.67 -4.28
C PRO A 74 -13.37 -4.21 -3.93
N GLU A 75 -12.62 -5.01 -3.20
CA GLU A 75 -11.18 -4.83 -2.89
C GLU A 75 -10.28 -4.80 -4.13
N VAL A 76 -10.70 -5.40 -5.24
CA VAL A 76 -9.96 -5.34 -6.51
C VAL A 76 -9.88 -3.93 -7.07
N ARG A 77 -10.86 -3.06 -6.78
CA ARG A 77 -10.80 -1.64 -7.15
C ARG A 77 -9.56 -0.97 -6.56
N LYS A 78 -9.16 -1.38 -5.35
CA LYS A 78 -7.98 -0.88 -4.66
C LYS A 78 -6.68 -1.38 -5.30
N ILE A 79 -6.63 -2.66 -5.68
CA ILE A 79 -5.47 -3.26 -6.36
C ILE A 79 -5.23 -2.54 -7.69
N VAL A 80 -6.29 -2.38 -8.50
CA VAL A 80 -6.21 -1.65 -9.77
C VAL A 80 -5.82 -0.20 -9.57
N ALA A 81 -6.35 0.48 -8.55
CA ALA A 81 -5.92 1.83 -8.22
C ALA A 81 -4.42 1.89 -7.95
N LEU A 82 -3.89 1.06 -7.04
CA LEU A 82 -2.47 1.02 -6.67
C LEU A 82 -1.54 0.78 -7.87
N GLU A 83 -1.91 -0.10 -8.79
CA GLU A 83 -1.14 -0.35 -10.01
C GLU A 83 -1.08 0.90 -10.91
N LEU A 84 -2.21 1.60 -11.07
CA LEU A 84 -2.23 2.88 -11.80
C LEU A 84 -1.40 3.96 -11.11
N PHE A 85 -1.35 3.96 -9.77
CA PHE A 85 -0.45 4.84 -9.00
C PHE A 85 1.03 4.56 -9.33
N LYS A 86 1.46 3.30 -9.33
CA LYS A 86 2.84 2.91 -9.65
C LYS A 86 3.27 3.36 -11.05
N PHE A 87 2.45 3.10 -12.08
CA PHE A 87 2.73 3.52 -13.45
C PHE A 87 2.80 5.05 -13.60
N ARG A 88 1.97 5.78 -12.85
CA ARG A 88 1.97 7.25 -12.83
C ARG A 88 3.26 7.81 -12.23
N ASP A 89 3.74 7.23 -11.13
CA ASP A 89 4.97 7.69 -10.46
C ASP A 89 6.20 7.35 -11.30
N LEU A 90 6.19 6.21 -11.99
CA LEU A 90 7.20 5.85 -13.00
C LEU A 90 7.18 6.85 -14.17
N GLY A 91 6.00 7.20 -14.69
CA GLY A 91 5.85 8.20 -15.76
C GLY A 91 6.31 9.61 -15.37
N LYS A 92 6.17 9.98 -14.09
CA LYS A 92 6.72 11.24 -13.56
C LYS A 92 8.24 11.19 -13.43
N LYS A 93 8.80 10.08 -12.91
CA LYS A 93 10.27 9.87 -12.84
C LYS A 93 10.92 9.89 -14.23
N LEU A 94 10.24 9.34 -15.23
CA LEU A 94 10.71 9.30 -16.61
C LEU A 94 10.41 10.58 -17.42
N GLY A 95 9.78 11.60 -16.82
CA GLY A 95 9.52 12.90 -17.46
C GLY A 95 8.47 12.89 -18.58
N VAL A 96 7.76 11.77 -18.78
CA VAL A 96 6.77 11.58 -19.86
C VAL A 96 5.38 12.09 -19.52
N VAL A 97 5.08 12.30 -18.23
CA VAL A 97 3.77 12.80 -17.77
C VAL A 97 3.92 14.19 -17.14
N LYS A 98 3.59 15.26 -17.90
CA LYS A 98 3.73 16.66 -17.45
C LYS A 98 2.47 17.24 -16.76
N ASN A 99 1.26 16.79 -17.12
CA ASN A 99 -0.01 17.46 -16.75
C ASN A 99 -1.08 16.56 -16.09
N PHE A 100 -0.68 15.48 -15.42
CA PHE A 100 -1.64 14.67 -14.68
C PHE A 100 -1.79 15.21 -13.25
N LYS A 101 -2.98 15.71 -12.87
CA LYS A 101 -3.29 15.95 -11.45
C LYS A 101 -3.27 14.60 -10.76
N SER A 102 -2.19 14.28 -10.04
CA SER A 102 -2.09 13.01 -9.31
C SER A 102 -3.28 12.88 -8.36
N ALA A 103 -3.75 11.67 -8.08
CA ALA A 103 -4.79 11.46 -7.08
C ALA A 103 -4.35 11.98 -5.70
N THR A 104 -3.03 12.05 -5.43
CA THR A 104 -2.45 12.84 -4.33
C THR A 104 -2.80 14.32 -4.44
N ALA A 105 -2.52 14.97 -5.58
CA ALA A 105 -2.84 16.38 -5.79
C ALA A 105 -4.35 16.65 -5.75
N GLN A 106 -5.17 15.72 -6.24
CA GLN A 106 -6.62 15.80 -6.15
C GLN A 106 -7.09 15.69 -4.69
N TYR A 107 -6.63 14.68 -3.95
CA TYR A 107 -6.91 14.54 -2.53
C TYR A 107 -6.47 15.78 -1.73
N LEU A 108 -5.23 16.24 -1.90
CA LEU A 108 -4.73 17.43 -1.21
C LEU A 108 -5.51 18.70 -1.57
N SER A 109 -6.02 18.80 -2.81
CA SER A 109 -6.87 19.93 -3.23
C SER A 109 -8.27 19.90 -2.63
N GLU A 110 -8.70 18.76 -2.11
CA GLU A 110 -9.99 18.60 -1.45
C GLU A 110 -9.94 18.84 0.06
N LEU A 111 -8.75 18.92 0.64
CA LEU A 111 -8.54 19.26 2.04
C LEU A 111 -8.50 20.78 2.23
N ASP A 112 -8.96 21.26 3.37
CA ASP A 112 -8.71 22.65 3.77
C ASP A 112 -7.23 22.88 4.09
N ARG A 113 -6.83 24.16 4.06
CA ARG A 113 -5.42 24.56 4.24
C ARG A 113 -4.82 24.06 5.55
N GLU A 114 -5.60 23.96 6.62
CA GLU A 114 -5.11 23.53 7.93
C GLU A 114 -4.96 22.01 7.99
N SER A 115 -5.90 21.27 7.41
CA SER A 115 -5.78 19.81 7.24
C SER A 115 -4.53 19.43 6.44
N VAL A 116 -4.21 20.17 5.37
CA VAL A 116 -2.95 19.97 4.62
C VAL A 116 -1.72 20.26 5.49
N LYS A 117 -1.76 21.29 6.33
CA LYS A 117 -0.66 21.61 7.26
C LYS A 117 -0.43 20.49 8.29
N ILE A 118 -1.48 19.84 8.79
CA ILE A 118 -1.37 18.69 9.70
C ILE A 118 -0.57 17.57 9.03
N LEU A 119 -0.91 17.22 7.78
CA LEU A 119 -0.21 16.17 7.04
C LEU A 119 1.28 16.48 6.86
N TRP A 120 1.62 17.72 6.48
CA TRP A 120 3.01 18.15 6.37
C TRP A 120 3.75 18.20 7.71
N TYR A 121 3.05 18.50 8.80
CA TYR A 121 3.62 18.44 10.13
C TYR A 121 4.09 17.02 10.44
N LEU A 122 3.21 16.01 10.25
CA LEU A 122 3.56 14.61 10.49
C LEU A 122 4.59 14.08 9.49
N GLU A 123 4.61 14.55 8.25
CA GLU A 123 5.64 14.15 7.28
C GLU A 123 7.05 14.51 7.75
N LYS A 124 7.18 15.63 8.48
CA LYS A 124 8.45 16.13 9.04
C LYS A 124 8.74 15.58 10.43
N LYS A 125 7.72 15.45 11.28
CA LYS A 125 7.83 15.09 12.70
C LYS A 125 7.55 13.62 12.99
N ARG A 126 7.10 12.85 12.00
CA ARG A 126 6.74 11.42 12.03
C ARG A 126 5.46 11.13 12.82
N PHE A 127 5.29 11.77 13.97
CA PHE A 127 4.08 11.72 14.80
C PHE A 127 3.73 13.12 15.32
N ALA A 128 2.56 13.25 15.94
CA ALA A 128 2.18 14.44 16.68
C ALA A 128 1.24 14.11 17.83
N HIS A 129 1.44 14.73 19.00
CA HIS A 129 0.39 14.77 20.02
C HIS A 129 -0.67 15.78 19.62
N ILE A 130 -1.88 15.61 20.16
CA ILE A 130 -2.99 16.53 19.84
C ILE A 130 -2.66 17.98 20.27
N ASN A 131 -1.94 18.14 21.39
CA ASN A 131 -1.46 19.42 21.89
C ASN A 131 -0.50 20.09 20.91
N ASP A 132 0.39 19.31 20.28
CA ASP A 132 1.36 19.83 19.32
C ASP A 132 0.66 20.41 18.10
N LEU A 133 -0.35 19.70 17.59
CA LEU A 133 -1.14 20.13 16.45
C LEU A 133 -2.00 21.35 16.78
N ALA A 134 -2.61 21.36 17.97
CA ALA A 134 -3.40 22.50 18.45
C ALA A 134 -2.54 23.76 18.57
N ASN A 135 -1.34 23.64 19.17
CA ASN A 135 -0.38 24.73 19.27
C ASN A 135 0.13 25.17 17.89
N TYR A 136 0.47 24.21 17.02
CA TYR A 136 0.99 24.48 15.68
C TYR A 136 -0.01 25.24 14.79
N LEU A 137 -1.30 24.95 14.94
CA LEU A 137 -2.37 25.60 14.19
C LEU A 137 -3.02 26.77 14.93
N ASN A 138 -2.63 27.04 16.17
CA ASN A 138 -3.30 28.00 17.06
C ASN A 138 -4.82 27.73 17.16
N ALA A 139 -5.18 26.45 17.28
CA ALA A 139 -6.57 25.99 17.32
C ALA A 139 -7.23 26.35 18.65
N LYS A 140 -8.54 26.58 18.63
CA LYS A 140 -9.29 26.98 19.83
C LYS A 140 -9.52 25.83 20.79
N SER A 141 -9.44 24.59 20.30
CA SER A 141 -9.64 23.38 21.09
C SER A 141 -9.01 22.15 20.43
N HIS A 142 -8.79 21.08 21.21
CA HIS A 142 -8.38 19.77 20.67
C HIS A 142 -9.45 19.15 19.78
N SER A 143 -10.74 19.39 20.08
CA SER A 143 -11.85 18.88 19.29
C SER A 143 -11.82 19.40 17.85
N GLU A 144 -11.40 20.65 17.64
CA GLU A 144 -11.23 21.21 16.29
C GLU A 144 -10.18 20.44 15.48
N ILE A 145 -9.06 20.07 16.11
CA ILE A 145 -8.02 19.26 15.47
C ILE A 145 -8.53 17.84 15.20
N LEU A 146 -9.21 17.22 16.16
CA LEU A 146 -9.78 15.89 15.99
C LEU A 146 -10.78 15.86 14.82
N ASN A 147 -11.67 16.85 14.73
CA ASN A 147 -12.60 16.98 13.61
C ASN A 147 -11.87 17.09 12.26
N LYS A 148 -10.78 17.85 12.19
CA LYS A 148 -9.97 17.91 10.95
C LYS A 148 -9.35 16.54 10.61
N ILE A 149 -8.85 15.82 11.60
CA ILE A 149 -8.23 14.51 11.37
C ILE A 149 -9.29 13.48 10.95
N GLU A 150 -10.40 13.38 11.68
CA GLU A 150 -11.39 12.32 11.48
C GLU A 150 -12.34 12.61 10.31
N GLU A 151 -12.93 13.81 10.28
CA GLU A 151 -14.00 14.17 9.34
C GLU A 151 -13.49 14.77 8.03
N VAL A 152 -12.27 15.32 8.01
CA VAL A 152 -11.70 15.91 6.78
C VAL A 152 -10.62 15.01 6.19
N ILE A 153 -9.54 14.76 6.92
CA ILE A 153 -8.39 13.98 6.43
C ILE A 153 -8.78 12.51 6.25
N ASN A 154 -9.21 11.84 7.32
CA ASN A 154 -9.45 10.40 7.29
C ASN A 154 -10.71 10.05 6.50
N SER A 155 -11.78 10.83 6.61
CA SER A 155 -12.99 10.64 5.82
C SER A 155 -12.69 10.69 4.31
N LYS A 156 -12.08 11.78 3.82
CA LYS A 156 -11.72 11.90 2.40
C LYS A 156 -10.69 10.86 1.98
N SER A 157 -9.76 10.50 2.85
CA SER A 157 -8.80 9.43 2.55
C SER A 157 -9.48 8.07 2.39
N ARG A 158 -10.52 7.77 3.19
CA ARG A 158 -11.33 6.56 3.02
C ARG A 158 -12.07 6.59 1.70
N ASP A 159 -12.63 7.73 1.30
CA ASP A 159 -13.32 7.87 0.01
C ASP A 159 -12.37 7.69 -1.19
N PHE A 160 -11.17 8.29 -1.13
CA PHE A 160 -10.20 8.24 -2.22
C PHE A 160 -9.39 6.94 -2.30
N PHE A 161 -8.96 6.43 -1.15
CA PHE A 161 -7.95 5.37 -1.04
C PHE A 161 -8.44 4.13 -0.28
N GLY A 162 -9.67 4.15 0.24
CA GLY A 162 -10.27 3.06 1.01
C GLY A 162 -9.70 2.86 2.41
N LYS A 163 -8.79 3.74 2.87
CA LYS A 163 -8.12 3.67 4.17
C LYS A 163 -7.87 5.07 4.75
N PRO A 164 -7.83 5.24 6.07
CA PRO A 164 -7.46 6.51 6.70
C PRO A 164 -5.99 6.88 6.40
N THR A 165 -5.72 8.17 6.32
CA THR A 165 -4.36 8.71 6.12
C THR A 165 -3.60 8.83 7.45
N MET A 166 -4.33 9.03 8.55
CA MET A 166 -3.78 9.13 9.89
C MET A 166 -4.45 8.13 10.83
N GLU A 167 -3.72 7.65 11.82
CA GLU A 167 -4.26 6.81 12.88
C GLU A 167 -3.75 7.26 14.25
N PHE A 168 -4.58 7.05 15.26
CA PHE A 168 -4.22 7.27 16.65
C PHE A 168 -3.61 6.00 17.23
N ARG A 169 -2.48 6.16 17.93
CA ARG A 169 -1.82 5.06 18.63
C ARG A 169 -1.67 5.42 20.10
N THR A 170 -2.08 4.49 20.96
CA THR A 170 -1.91 4.62 22.42
C THR A 170 -0.46 4.42 22.84
N SER A 171 0.30 3.61 22.10
CA SER A 171 1.73 3.39 22.24
C SER A 171 2.34 3.01 20.89
N ALA A 172 3.47 3.61 20.52
CA ALA A 172 4.25 3.23 19.34
C ALA A 172 5.72 3.64 19.47
N LEU A 173 6.63 2.80 18.97
CA LEU A 173 8.06 3.09 18.94
C LEU A 173 8.39 4.11 17.84
N ASP A 174 9.00 5.24 18.21
CA ASP A 174 9.60 6.15 17.24
C ASP A 174 10.96 5.61 16.76
N GLN A 175 10.98 4.97 15.59
CA GLN A 175 12.20 4.37 15.03
C GLN A 175 13.39 5.31 14.82
N GLN A 176 13.21 6.64 14.87
CA GLN A 176 14.34 7.57 14.77
C GLN A 176 15.07 7.75 16.11
N THR A 177 14.32 7.81 17.21
CA THR A 177 14.87 8.07 18.55
C THR A 177 15.00 6.80 19.37
N GLY A 178 14.25 5.74 19.02
CA GLY A 178 14.12 4.53 19.83
C GLY A 178 13.19 4.70 21.03
N GLU A 179 12.49 5.83 21.15
CA GLU A 179 11.60 6.11 22.27
C GLU A 179 10.19 5.60 22.02
N THR A 180 9.54 5.08 23.07
CA THR A 180 8.12 4.73 23.01
C THR A 180 7.29 6.01 23.21
N VAL A 181 6.52 6.37 22.19
CA VAL A 181 5.63 7.52 22.20
C VAL A 181 4.21 7.04 22.48
N THR A 182 3.56 7.66 23.44
CA THR A 182 2.18 7.32 23.82
C THR A 182 1.18 8.37 23.34
N PHE A 183 -0.07 7.95 23.13
CA PHE A 183 -1.20 8.82 22.77
C PHE A 183 -0.89 9.86 21.69
N SER A 184 -0.53 9.38 20.49
CA SER A 184 -0.06 10.20 19.38
C SER A 184 -0.69 9.80 18.06
N TRP A 185 -0.73 10.75 17.12
CA TRP A 185 -1.21 10.56 15.77
C TRP A 185 -0.06 10.30 14.82
N TRP A 186 -0.25 9.32 13.92
CA TRP A 186 0.74 8.83 12.98
C TRP A 186 0.19 8.82 11.56
N LEU A 187 1.06 8.96 10.57
CA LEU A 187 0.70 8.66 9.19
C LEU A 187 0.60 7.14 9.01
N THR A 188 -0.49 6.69 8.40
CA THR A 188 -0.62 5.30 7.97
C THR A 188 0.27 5.03 6.76
N ARG A 189 0.34 3.77 6.31
CA ARG A 189 0.95 3.43 5.02
C ARG A 189 0.38 4.29 3.88
N THR A 190 -0.93 4.45 3.83
CA THR A 190 -1.62 5.28 2.84
C THR A 190 -1.21 6.75 2.97
N GLY A 191 -1.13 7.28 4.19
CA GLY A 191 -0.66 8.66 4.41
C GLY A 191 0.78 8.89 3.94
N MET A 192 1.67 7.94 4.22
CA MET A 192 3.06 7.98 3.74
C MET A 192 3.13 7.90 2.21
N GLU A 193 2.35 7.03 1.57
CA GLU A 193 2.28 6.91 0.11
C GLU A 193 1.71 8.17 -0.55
N ILE A 194 0.75 8.84 0.08
CA ILE A 194 0.19 10.12 -0.39
C ILE A 194 1.27 11.19 -0.38
N LEU A 195 2.03 11.33 0.71
CA LEU A 195 3.00 12.41 0.89
C LEU A 195 4.34 12.11 0.21
N LYS A 196 4.72 10.84 0.09
CA LYS A 196 5.96 10.35 -0.54
C LYS A 196 5.69 9.12 -1.41
N PRO A 197 5.16 9.29 -2.62
CA PRO A 197 4.89 8.18 -3.52
C PRO A 197 6.20 7.46 -3.92
N GLY A 198 6.24 6.13 -3.74
CA GLY A 198 7.39 5.29 -4.08
C GLY A 198 8.43 5.08 -2.98
N THR A 199 8.15 5.46 -1.72
CA THR A 199 8.96 5.04 -0.55
C THR A 199 8.51 3.68 -0.04
N GLU A 200 8.63 2.63 -0.86
CA GLU A 200 8.75 1.28 -0.31
C GLU A 200 10.19 1.14 0.21
N LYS A 201 10.36 1.30 1.51
CA LYS A 201 11.55 0.86 2.23
C LYS A 201 11.11 -0.17 3.25
N ASP A 202 11.97 -1.16 3.43
CA ASP A 202 11.82 -2.29 4.36
C ASP A 202 11.18 -1.88 5.68
N ARG A 203 10.27 -2.72 6.19
CA ARG A 203 9.55 -2.45 7.43
C ARG A 203 9.80 -3.59 8.42
N VAL A 204 10.24 -3.23 9.62
CA VAL A 204 10.21 -4.11 10.79
C VAL A 204 9.02 -3.66 11.66
N GLU A 205 8.10 -4.57 11.92
CA GLU A 205 7.04 -4.42 12.90
C GLU A 205 7.41 -5.22 14.15
N VAL A 206 7.15 -4.67 15.34
CA VAL A 206 7.46 -5.30 16.63
C VAL A 206 6.16 -5.54 17.37
N PHE A 207 5.99 -6.75 17.88
CA PHE A 207 4.85 -7.18 18.68
C PHE A 207 5.35 -7.57 20.07
N GLU A 208 4.71 -7.06 21.10
CA GLU A 208 5.00 -7.41 22.49
C GLU A 208 3.79 -8.18 23.05
N GLY A 209 4.04 -9.40 23.51
CA GLY A 209 3.08 -10.24 24.24
C GLY A 209 3.54 -10.49 25.67
N GLU A 210 2.74 -11.21 26.48
CA GLU A 210 3.16 -11.63 27.81
C GLU A 210 4.36 -12.58 27.72
N GLY A 211 5.56 -12.04 27.95
CA GLY A 211 6.81 -12.80 27.95
C GLY A 211 7.44 -13.05 26.57
N GLU A 212 6.92 -12.47 25.49
CA GLU A 212 7.44 -12.62 24.13
C GLU A 212 7.55 -11.27 23.41
N VAL A 213 8.62 -11.09 22.63
CA VAL A 213 8.75 -10.00 21.66
C VAL A 213 8.98 -10.61 20.27
N SER A 214 8.06 -10.37 19.34
CA SER A 214 8.11 -10.91 17.98
C SER A 214 8.40 -9.81 16.96
N PHE A 215 9.24 -10.09 15.96
CA PHE A 215 9.61 -9.14 14.91
C PHE A 215 9.10 -9.63 13.55
N LEU A 216 8.35 -8.79 12.84
CA LEU A 216 7.89 -9.08 11.48
C LEU A 216 8.59 -8.15 10.50
N TYR A 217 9.53 -8.70 9.73
CA TYR A 217 10.24 -7.97 8.68
C TYR A 217 9.56 -8.20 7.33
N SER A 218 9.22 -7.11 6.64
CA SER A 218 8.70 -7.13 5.27
C SER A 218 9.59 -6.30 4.36
N THR A 219 10.05 -6.93 3.28
CA THR A 219 10.85 -6.31 2.22
C THR A 219 10.22 -6.56 0.86
N VAL A 220 10.49 -5.66 -0.10
CA VAL A 220 10.01 -5.76 -1.48
C VAL A 220 11.06 -6.42 -2.38
N GLU A 221 12.24 -6.78 -1.85
CA GLU A 221 13.26 -7.50 -2.61
C GLU A 221 12.79 -8.93 -2.92
N SER A 222 12.36 -9.14 -4.18
CA SER A 222 12.12 -10.46 -4.74
C SER A 222 13.46 -11.18 -4.91
N GLY A 223 13.86 -11.96 -3.90
CA GLY A 223 15.15 -12.64 -3.88
C GLY A 223 15.65 -13.02 -2.49
N PHE A 224 14.93 -12.67 -1.43
CA PHE A 224 15.27 -13.06 -0.06
C PHE A 224 15.34 -14.60 0.04
N SER A 225 16.56 -15.13 0.13
CA SER A 225 16.78 -16.48 0.65
C SER A 225 16.39 -16.52 2.12
N GLN A 226 16.25 -17.72 2.70
CA GLN A 226 16.01 -17.86 4.14
C GLN A 226 17.11 -17.08 4.88
N PRO A 227 16.77 -15.99 5.60
CA PRO A 227 17.79 -15.16 6.20
C PRO A 227 18.51 -15.94 7.29
N SER A 228 19.82 -15.76 7.40
CA SER A 228 20.53 -16.20 8.58
C SER A 228 20.36 -15.16 9.68
N THR A 229 20.08 -15.63 10.90
CA THR A 229 19.88 -14.78 12.06
C THR A 229 21.00 -15.01 13.07
N GLU A 230 21.69 -13.94 13.46
CA GLU A 230 22.61 -13.95 14.59
C GLU A 230 21.95 -13.19 15.75
N VAL A 231 21.82 -13.84 16.89
CA VAL A 231 21.28 -13.24 18.11
C VAL A 231 22.41 -13.12 19.12
N SER A 232 22.61 -11.92 19.65
CA SER A 232 23.58 -11.67 20.73
C SER A 232 22.93 -10.83 21.82
N TYR A 233 23.29 -11.10 23.08
CA TYR A 233 22.81 -10.34 24.23
C TYR A 233 24.01 -9.86 25.04
N ASN A 234 24.27 -8.56 24.99
CA ASN A 234 25.43 -7.95 25.65
C ASN A 234 24.99 -6.68 26.38
N HIS A 235 25.38 -6.52 27.64
CA HIS A 235 25.11 -5.33 28.46
C HIS A 235 23.63 -4.89 28.49
N GLY A 236 22.69 -5.85 28.54
CA GLY A 236 21.26 -5.53 28.57
C GLY A 236 20.63 -5.24 27.19
N ILE A 237 21.40 -5.35 26.11
CA ILE A 237 20.93 -5.11 24.74
C ILE A 237 20.85 -6.44 24.00
N LEU A 238 19.64 -6.82 23.58
CA LEU A 238 19.42 -7.91 22.62
C LEU A 238 19.61 -7.36 21.19
N SER A 239 20.64 -7.84 20.50
CA SER A 239 20.93 -7.51 19.11
C SER A 239 20.61 -8.70 18.22
N VAL A 240 19.62 -8.55 17.35
CA VAL A 240 19.27 -9.52 16.31
C VAL A 240 19.76 -8.98 14.97
N LYS A 241 20.76 -9.63 14.37
CA LYS A 241 21.22 -9.33 13.01
C LYS A 241 20.59 -10.31 12.04
N VAL A 242 19.89 -9.79 11.06
CA VAL A 242 19.32 -10.56 9.96
C VAL A 242 20.20 -10.33 8.74
N MET A 243 20.91 -11.37 8.29
CA MET A 243 21.75 -11.30 7.10
C MET A 243 21.00 -11.86 5.89
N SER A 244 20.92 -11.06 4.84
CA SER A 244 20.40 -11.45 3.53
C SER A 244 21.58 -11.77 2.61
N GLU A 245 21.65 -12.99 2.10
CA GLU A 245 22.57 -13.29 1.00
C GLU A 245 22.01 -12.68 -0.27
N LYS A 246 22.65 -11.61 -0.77
CA LYS A 246 22.39 -11.16 -2.14
C LYS A 246 22.82 -12.26 -3.09
N LYS A 247 21.87 -12.82 -3.84
CA LYS A 247 22.19 -13.64 -5.00
C LYS A 247 22.83 -12.72 -6.05
N GLU A 248 24.15 -12.71 -6.13
CA GLU A 248 24.84 -12.05 -7.24
C GLU A 248 24.45 -12.78 -8.54
N LEU A 249 23.70 -12.10 -9.41
CA LEU A 249 23.57 -12.48 -10.81
C LEU A 249 24.91 -12.24 -11.50
N SER A 250 25.87 -13.13 -11.26
CA SER A 250 27.08 -13.25 -12.06
C SER A 250 26.82 -14.21 -13.22
N GLY A 251 27.03 -13.70 -14.44
CA GLY A 251 27.19 -14.54 -15.62
C GLY A 251 26.27 -14.20 -16.78
N LEU A 252 26.73 -13.30 -17.66
CA LEU A 252 26.82 -13.59 -19.09
C LEU A 252 28.02 -12.82 -19.64
N LYS A 253 29.09 -13.58 -19.86
CA LYS A 253 30.30 -13.15 -20.56
C LYS A 253 29.95 -12.73 -21.98
N GLU A 254 30.70 -11.76 -22.45
CA GLU A 254 30.88 -11.41 -23.86
C GLU A 254 31.11 -12.66 -24.71
N GLY A 255 30.41 -12.71 -25.84
CA GLY A 255 30.62 -13.59 -26.98
C GLY A 255 30.17 -12.84 -28.22
#